data_AF-A0A1A2M5H8-F1
#
_entry.id   AF-A0A1A2M5H8-F1
#
_cell.length_a   1.000
_cell.length_b   1.000
_cell.length_c   1.000
_cell.angle_alpha   90.00
_cell.angle_beta   90.00
_cell.angle_gamma   90.00
#
_symmetry.space_group_name_H-M   'P 1'
#
loop_
_entity.id
_entity.type
_entity.pdbx_description
1 polymer ?
#
loop_
_entity_poly.entity_id
_entity_poly.type
_entity_poly.pdbx_seq_one_letter_code
_entity_poly.pdbx_strand_id
1 'polypeptide(L)' 'MIPKLLVGVALTFGAAGWTAASANADPSPFSTLSCSCQETAPAGSTTLTDKVDRGIQQGLSDLPAIAVEH' A
#
# COMPACT_ATOMS: atom_id res chain seq x y z
N MET A 1 25.68 -27.66 -5.85
CA MET A 1 25.47 -26.37 -6.53
C MET A 1 24.07 -26.20 -7.14
N ILE A 2 23.39 -27.28 -7.54
CA ILE A 2 22.02 -27.27 -8.10
C ILE A 2 20.90 -26.78 -7.15
N PRO A 3 20.83 -27.11 -5.84
CA PRO A 3 19.66 -26.72 -5.03
C PRO A 3 19.58 -25.20 -4.77
N LYS A 4 20.73 -24.51 -4.69
CA LYS A 4 20.78 -23.05 -4.54
C LYS A 4 20.27 -22.30 -5.78
N LEU A 5 20.43 -22.87 -6.98
CA LEU A 5 19.92 -22.28 -8.21
C LEU A 5 18.40 -22.40 -8.30
N LEU A 6 17.83 -23.55 -7.87
CA LEU A 6 16.38 -23.77 -7.87
C LEU A 6 15.65 -22.82 -6.91
N VAL A 7 16.20 -22.58 -5.72
CA VAL A 7 15.64 -21.63 -4.76
C VAL A 7 15.68 -20.20 -5.31
N GLY A 8 16.78 -19.78 -5.94
CA GLY A 8 16.91 -18.45 -6.53
C GLY A 8 15.88 -18.20 -7.65
N VAL A 9 15.67 -19.17 -8.54
CA VAL A 9 14.70 -19.07 -9.64
C VAL A 9 13.26 -18.99 -9.13
N ALA A 10 12.90 -19.78 -8.11
CA ALA A 10 11.56 -19.77 -7.53
C ALA A 10 11.21 -18.40 -6.89
N LEU A 11 12.16 -17.79 -6.18
CA LEU A 11 11.98 -16.47 -5.57
C LEU A 11 11.80 -15.35 -6.62
N THR A 12 12.53 -15.41 -7.74
CA THR A 12 12.36 -14.42 -8.82
C THR A 12 11.04 -14.57 -9.58
N PHE A 13 10.53 -15.79 -9.72
CA PHE A 13 9.23 -16.03 -10.37
C PHE A 13 8.04 -15.69 -9.46
N GLY A 14 8.16 -15.90 -8.14
CA GLY A 14 7.11 -15.58 -7.18
C GLY A 14 6.79 -14.07 -7.09
N ALA A 15 7.80 -13.21 -7.26
CA ALA A 15 7.64 -11.76 -7.19
C ALA A 15 6.92 -11.15 -8.41
N ALA A 16 6.90 -11.84 -9.55
CA ALA A 16 6.22 -11.38 -10.77
C ALA A 16 4.70 -11.56 -10.72
N GLY A 17 4.17 -12.35 -9.78
CA GLY A 17 2.73 -12.60 -9.62
C GLY A 17 1.97 -11.51 -8.84
N TRP A 18 2.67 -10.55 -8.23
CA TRP A 18 2.08 -9.46 -7.47
C TRP A 18 1.88 -8.18 -8.29
N THR A 19 1.60 -8.30 -9.58
CA THR A 19 1.01 -7.16 -10.30
C THR A 19 -0.45 -7.10 -9.87
N ALA A 20 -0.76 -6.27 -8.87
CA ALA A 20 -2.14 -5.85 -8.66
C ALA A 20 -2.66 -5.37 -10.02
N ALA A 21 -3.71 -6.01 -10.53
CA ALA A 21 -4.36 -5.54 -11.74
C ALA A 21 -4.63 -4.05 -11.54
N SER A 22 -4.15 -3.21 -12.46
CA SER A 22 -4.47 -1.79 -12.42
C SER A 22 -5.99 -1.71 -12.36
N ALA A 23 -6.54 -1.22 -11.25
CA ALA A 23 -7.96 -0.99 -11.15
C ALA A 23 -8.30 -0.03 -12.28
N ASN A 24 -8.96 -0.56 -13.31
CA ASN A 24 -9.36 0.22 -14.47
C ASN A 24 -10.48 1.12 -13.94
N ALA A 25 -10.14 2.34 -13.55
CA ALA A 25 -11.11 3.28 -13.03
C ALA A 25 -12.18 3.49 -14.10
N ASP A 26 -13.45 3.33 -13.71
CA ASP A 26 -14.58 3.71 -14.56
C ASP A 26 -14.35 5.14 -15.04
N PRO A 27 -14.46 5.43 -16.37
CA PRO A 27 -14.19 6.75 -16.90
C PRO A 27 -15.19 7.73 -16.27
N SER A 28 -14.71 8.48 -15.27
CA SER A 28 -15.56 9.37 -14.51
C SER A 28 -16.17 10.42 -15.45
N PRO A 29 -17.51 10.54 -15.53
CA PRO A 29 -18.15 11.57 -16.33
C PRO A 29 -17.85 12.99 -15.80
N PHE A 30 -17.20 13.09 -14.64
CA PHE A 30 -16.80 14.32 -13.99
C PHE A 30 -15.30 14.63 -14.12
N SER A 31 -14.54 13.89 -14.96
CA SER A 31 -13.10 14.12 -15.14
C SER A 31 -12.74 15.53 -15.65
N THR A 32 -13.72 16.29 -16.16
CA THR A 32 -13.57 17.69 -16.60
C THR A 32 -13.83 18.71 -15.48
N LEU A 33 -14.37 18.28 -14.34
CA LEU A 33 -14.59 19.13 -13.18
C LEU A 33 -13.31 19.14 -12.34
N SER A 34 -12.52 20.20 -12.49
CA SER A 34 -11.42 20.50 -11.57
C SER A 34 -11.79 21.68 -10.68
N CYS A 35 -11.36 21.62 -9.44
CA CYS A 35 -11.35 22.78 -8.58
C CYS A 35 -10.16 23.68 -8.97
N SER A 36 -10.37 25.00 -9.10
CA SER A 36 -9.27 25.96 -9.24
C SER A 36 -8.72 26.42 -7.88
N CYS A 37 -9.22 25.88 -6.78
CA CYS A 37 -8.68 26.18 -5.47
C CYS A 37 -7.26 25.61 -5.36
N GLN A 38 -6.36 26.39 -4.78
CA GLN A 38 -5.07 25.88 -4.36
C GLN A 38 -5.33 24.83 -3.27
N GLU A 39 -5.13 23.55 -3.57
CA GLU A 39 -5.17 22.47 -2.59
C GLU A 39 -3.91 22.58 -1.71
N THR A 40 -3.97 23.50 -0.76
CA THR A 40 -2.97 23.65 0.29
C THR A 40 -3.58 23.08 1.56
N ALA A 41 -2.97 22.04 2.09
CA ALA A 41 -3.37 21.50 3.37
C ALA A 41 -3.32 22.62 4.42
N PRO A 42 -4.35 22.77 5.27
CA PRO A 42 -4.40 23.85 6.27
C PRO A 42 -3.11 23.93 7.09
N ALA A 43 -2.72 25.13 7.51
CA ALA A 43 -1.55 25.28 8.38
C ALA A 43 -1.72 24.42 9.65
N GLY A 44 -0.73 23.59 9.96
CA GLY A 44 -0.80 22.62 11.06
C GLY A 44 -1.44 21.27 10.71
N SER A 45 -1.82 21.06 9.46
CA SER A 45 -2.20 19.73 8.97
C SER A 45 -0.99 18.79 9.04
N THR A 46 -1.23 17.57 9.52
CA THR A 46 -0.20 16.53 9.51
C THR A 46 0.10 16.12 8.08
N THR A 47 1.38 15.87 7.81
CA THR A 47 1.81 15.39 6.50
C THR A 47 1.10 14.08 6.17
N LEU A 48 0.94 13.78 4.88
CA LEU A 48 0.36 12.52 4.43
C LEU A 48 1.05 11.32 5.10
N THR A 49 2.37 11.38 5.22
CA THR A 49 3.19 10.35 5.86
C THR A 49 2.86 10.15 7.34
N ASP A 50 2.65 11.21 8.11
CA ASP A 50 2.25 11.12 9.53
C ASP A 50 0.90 10.41 9.71
N LYS A 51 -0.06 10.72 8.82
CA LYS A 51 -1.38 10.07 8.84
C LYS A 51 -1.28 8.58 8.54
N VAL A 52 -0.42 8.21 7.58
CA VAL A 52 -0.16 6.81 7.23
C VAL A 52 0.50 6.07 8.39
N ASP A 53 1.56 6.65 8.97
CA ASP A 53 2.28 6.03 10.09
C ASP A 53 1.35 5.80 11.29
N ARG A 54 0.57 6.83 11.66
CA ARG A 54 -0.41 6.71 12.75
C ARG A 54 -1.45 5.64 12.48
N GLY A 55 -1.99 5.58 11.25
CA GLY A 55 -2.97 4.56 10.88
C GLY A 55 -2.40 3.15 10.97
N ILE A 56 -1.14 2.95 10.56
CA ILE A 56 -0.43 1.67 10.71
C ILE A 56 -0.29 1.33 12.19
N GLN A 57 0.26 2.23 13.01
CA GLN A 57 0.45 2.02 14.45
C GLN A 57 -0.87 1.68 15.17
N GLN A 58 -1.95 2.40 14.84
CA GLN A 58 -3.29 2.14 15.37
C GLN A 58 -3.78 0.76 14.96
N GLY A 59 -3.64 0.38 13.68
CA GLY A 59 -4.02 -0.94 13.19
C GLY A 59 -3.25 -2.07 13.88
N LEU A 60 -1.93 -1.92 14.06
CA LEU A 60 -1.12 -2.91 14.79
C LEU A 60 -1.50 -3.01 16.27
N SER A 61 -1.88 -1.90 16.89
CA SER A 61 -2.29 -1.88 18.30
C SER A 61 -3.66 -2.54 18.53
N ASP A 62 -4.50 -2.58 17.50
CA ASP A 62 -5.84 -3.18 17.55
C ASP A 62 -5.83 -4.69 17.24
N LEU A 63 -4.70 -5.24 16.78
CA LEU A 63 -4.60 -6.67 16.50
C LEU A 63 -4.72 -7.48 17.80
N PRO A 64 -5.62 -8.47 17.86
CA PRO A 64 -5.64 -9.40 18.98
C PRO A 64 -4.30 -10.15 19.01
N ALA A 65 -3.75 -10.32 20.21
CA ALA A 65 -2.51 -11.08 20.42
C ALA A 65 -2.74 -12.53 19.99
N ILE A 66 -2.44 -12.85 18.73
CA ILE A 66 -2.33 -14.22 18.27
C ILE A 66 -1.07 -14.80 18.90
N ALA A 67 -1.24 -15.50 20.01
CA ALA A 67 -0.17 -16.31 20.57
C ALA A 67 0.15 -17.41 19.55
N VAL A 68 1.24 -17.23 18.82
CA VAL A 68 1.84 -18.31 18.04
C VAL A 68 2.50 -19.25 19.05
N GLU A 69 1.74 -20.25 19.51
CA GLU A 69 2.31 -21.40 20.22
C GLU A 69 3.30 -22.10 19.29
N HIS A 70 4.45 -22.44 19.87
CA HIS A 70 5.68 -22.81 19.17
C HIS A 70 5.93 -24.31 19.22
#